data_AF-A0A9W8PZ74-F1
#
_entry.id   AF-A0A9W8PZ74-F1
#
_cell.length_a   1.000
_cell.length_b   1.000
_cell.length_c   1.000
_cell.angle_alpha   90.00
_cell.angle_beta   90.00
_cell.angle_gamma   90.00
#
_symmetry.space_group_name_H-M   'P 1'
#
loop_
_entity.id
_entity.type
_entity.pdbx_description
1 polymer ?
#
loop_
_entity_poly.entity_id
_entity_poly.type
_entity_poly.pdbx_seq_one_letter_code
_entity_poly.pdbx_strand_id
1 'polypeptide(L)'
;MIFSAFAHETFHPVIKRRIAKKKGLKVDAPPPLAARLRMFALVAVVRPIRMLLFEPITGFICLYVAAEFGTLFSFFAAVPYTFGRVYQFSIEESGLVFLSIVIGCILGLVTVILCDVFLYRKQAGKYPPHQNPPEHRLYPSMIGSIGLPIGLFWFGWTAREGISWASPAAAMIVFAWGNLCVFVSTMQYITDTYHGNVVASAASANSLARYGFAGVFPLFTIQMYEKLGIDWASSLLGFVALALLPVPWVLFKYGPIIRAKSSYETVQFG
;
A
#
# COMPACT_ATOMS: atom_id res chain seq x y z
N MET A 1 -12.02 -3.23 20.42
CA MET A 1 -13.07 -2.44 21.11
C MET A 1 -12.58 -1.68 22.35
N ILE A 2 -11.46 -2.05 22.98
CA ILE A 2 -10.97 -1.41 24.23
C ILE A 2 -10.45 0.04 24.02
N PHE A 3 -9.94 0.38 22.83
CA PHE A 3 -9.49 1.75 22.52
C PHE A 3 -10.62 2.79 22.33
N SER A 4 -11.89 2.37 22.25
CA SER A 4 -13.01 3.30 22.04
C SER A 4 -13.41 4.08 23.30
N ALA A 5 -13.05 3.60 24.50
CA ALA A 5 -13.47 4.21 25.76
C ALA A 5 -12.73 5.52 26.10
N PHE A 6 -11.53 5.72 25.53
CA PHE A 6 -10.68 6.91 25.78
C PHE A 6 -10.52 7.81 24.55
N ALA A 7 -11.06 7.41 23.39
CA ALA A 7 -10.99 8.20 22.18
C ALA A 7 -12.04 9.33 22.22
N HIS A 8 -11.59 10.59 22.11
CA HIS A 8 -12.51 11.69 21.84
C HIS A 8 -13.14 11.49 20.46
N GLU A 9 -14.47 11.47 20.42
CA GLU A 9 -15.26 11.35 19.20
C GLU A 9 -14.87 12.48 18.23
N THR A 10 -14.15 12.13 17.16
CA THR A 10 -13.59 13.08 16.16
C THR A 10 -14.49 13.24 14.94
N PHE A 11 -15.57 12.45 14.82
CA PHE A 11 -16.46 12.51 13.68
C PHE A 11 -17.34 13.77 13.74
N HIS A 12 -16.98 14.79 12.95
CA HIS A 12 -17.63 16.11 12.91
C HIS A 12 -19.18 16.07 12.88
N PRO A 13 -19.85 15.18 12.13
CA PRO A 13 -21.30 15.08 12.14
C PRO A 13 -21.88 14.68 13.50
N VAL A 14 -21.23 13.76 14.23
CA VAL A 14 -21.67 13.33 15.57
C VAL A 14 -21.41 14.42 16.60
N ILE A 15 -20.29 15.14 16.50
CA ILE A 15 -20.00 16.30 17.35
C ILE A 15 -21.06 17.39 17.13
N LYS A 16 -21.33 17.77 15.87
CA LYS A 16 -22.38 18.74 15.52
C LYS A 16 -23.74 18.32 16.05
N ARG A 17 -24.08 17.03 15.95
CA ARG A 17 -25.32 16.46 16.50
C ARG A 17 -25.39 16.54 18.03
N ARG A 18 -24.27 16.30 18.72
CA ARG A 18 -24.16 16.39 20.19
C ARG A 18 -24.25 17.84 20.67
N ILE A 19 -23.64 18.77 19.95
CA ILE A 19 -23.73 20.22 20.20
C ILE A 19 -25.15 20.73 19.93
N ALA A 20 -25.78 20.31 18.83
CA ALA A 20 -27.16 20.65 18.51
C ALA A 20 -28.13 20.16 19.60
N LYS A 21 -27.92 18.93 20.09
CA LYS A 21 -28.67 18.37 21.22
C LYS A 21 -28.46 19.15 22.52
N LYS A 22 -27.23 19.59 22.81
CA LYS A 22 -26.93 20.48 23.96
C LYS A 22 -27.55 21.87 23.83
N LYS A 23 -27.72 22.38 22.61
CA LYS A 23 -28.34 23.68 22.31
C LYS A 23 -29.87 23.61 22.15
N GLY A 24 -30.50 22.46 22.43
CA GLY A 24 -31.96 22.29 22.30
C GLY A 24 -32.50 22.36 20.87
N LEU A 25 -31.63 22.30 19.86
CA LEU A 25 -32.03 22.32 18.45
C LEU A 25 -32.62 20.95 18.07
N LYS A 26 -33.65 20.93 17.21
CA LYS A 26 -34.20 19.68 16.65
C LYS A 26 -33.08 18.92 15.95
N VAL A 27 -32.78 17.74 16.46
CA VAL A 27 -31.81 16.81 15.90
C VAL A 27 -32.58 15.82 15.05
N ASP A 28 -32.26 15.73 13.75
CA ASP A 28 -32.87 14.75 12.86
C ASP A 28 -32.76 13.33 13.42
N ALA A 29 -33.83 12.55 13.31
CA ALA A 29 -33.82 11.14 13.70
C ALA A 29 -32.71 10.39 12.94
N PRO A 30 -32.01 9.43 13.57
CA PRO A 30 -31.03 8.63 12.83
C PRO A 30 -31.76 7.94 11.67
N PRO A 31 -31.15 7.91 10.46
CA PRO A 31 -31.79 7.26 9.33
C PRO A 31 -32.12 5.79 9.66
N PRO A 32 -33.20 5.23 9.08
CA PRO A 32 -33.62 3.84 9.31
C PRO A 32 -32.45 2.86 9.16
N LEU A 33 -32.47 1.74 9.91
CA LEU A 33 -31.40 0.72 9.85
C LEU A 33 -31.11 0.28 8.40
N ALA A 34 -32.16 0.07 7.59
CA ALA A 34 -32.03 -0.27 6.18
C ALA A 34 -31.34 0.84 5.36
N ALA A 35 -31.64 2.11 5.63
CA ALA A 35 -30.97 3.24 4.99
C ALA A 35 -29.51 3.35 5.43
N ARG A 36 -29.18 3.03 6.69
CA ARG A 36 -27.80 2.97 7.19
C ARG A 36 -27.01 1.82 6.56
N LEU A 37 -27.62 0.63 6.42
CA LEU A 37 -27.00 -0.51 5.74
C LEU A 37 -26.81 -0.23 4.25
N ARG A 38 -27.79 0.39 3.59
CA ARG A 38 -27.67 0.80 2.18
C ARG A 38 -26.58 1.86 2.00
N MET A 39 -26.53 2.86 2.88
CA MET A 39 -25.45 3.86 2.87
C MET A 39 -24.09 3.23 3.15
N PHE A 40 -24.01 2.28 4.08
CA PHE A 40 -22.79 1.52 4.32
C PHE A 40 -22.37 0.73 3.08
N ALA A 41 -23.28 -0.02 2.44
CA ALA A 41 -22.96 -0.77 1.21
C ALA A 41 -22.53 0.15 0.06
N LEU A 42 -23.21 1.27 -0.15
CA LEU A 42 -22.86 2.24 -1.21
C LEU A 42 -21.50 2.92 -0.94
N VAL A 43 -21.24 3.32 0.30
CA VAL A 43 -20.02 4.07 0.67
C VAL A 43 -18.82 3.13 0.89
N ALA A 44 -19.03 1.92 1.40
CA ALA A 44 -17.98 0.97 1.73
C ALA A 44 -17.64 0.00 0.58
N VAL A 45 -18.52 -0.20 -0.39
CA VAL A 45 -18.30 -1.17 -1.49
C VAL A 45 -18.36 -0.50 -2.87
N VAL A 46 -19.48 0.17 -3.19
CA VAL A 46 -19.69 0.70 -4.55
C VAL A 46 -18.75 1.85 -4.87
N ARG A 47 -18.59 2.81 -3.95
CA ARG A 47 -17.74 3.97 -4.17
C ARG A 47 -16.23 3.61 -4.28
N PRO A 48 -15.67 2.74 -3.41
CA PRO A 48 -14.30 2.26 -3.57
C PRO A 48 -14.02 1.56 -4.90
N ILE A 49 -14.92 0.66 -5.34
CA ILE A 49 -14.77 -0.04 -6.64
C ILE A 49 -14.83 0.96 -7.79
N ARG A 50 -15.74 1.95 -7.74
CA ARG A 50 -15.81 2.99 -8.75
C ARG A 50 -14.53 3.84 -8.78
N MET A 51 -13.98 4.21 -7.62
CA MET A 51 -12.71 4.93 -7.58
C MET A 51 -11.54 4.08 -8.10
N LEU A 52 -11.53 2.78 -7.80
CA LEU A 52 -10.51 1.87 -8.32
C LEU A 52 -10.51 1.79 -9.86
N LEU A 53 -11.70 1.78 -10.48
CA LEU A 53 -11.85 1.59 -11.93
C LEU A 53 -11.80 2.88 -12.74
N PHE A 54 -12.33 3.98 -12.18
CA PHE A 54 -12.53 5.22 -12.93
C PHE A 54 -11.60 6.36 -12.51
N GLU A 55 -10.98 6.29 -11.33
CA GLU A 55 -9.99 7.29 -10.92
C GLU A 55 -8.58 6.83 -11.23
N PRO A 56 -7.87 7.45 -12.19
CA PRO A 56 -6.58 6.96 -12.66
C PRO A 56 -5.54 6.92 -11.53
N ILE A 57 -5.51 7.95 -10.68
CA ILE A 57 -4.57 8.02 -9.55
C ILE A 57 -4.78 6.86 -8.59
N THR A 58 -6.03 6.67 -8.15
CA THR A 58 -6.37 5.61 -7.20
C THR A 58 -6.19 4.23 -7.85
N GLY A 59 -6.58 4.06 -9.11
CA GLY A 59 -6.40 2.84 -9.87
C GLY A 59 -4.94 2.39 -9.96
N PHE A 60 -4.02 3.27 -10.39
CA PHE A 60 -2.60 2.94 -10.48
C PHE A 60 -1.97 2.65 -9.12
N ILE A 61 -2.28 3.45 -8.10
CA ILE A 61 -1.78 3.23 -6.74
C ILE A 61 -2.29 1.91 -6.18
N CYS A 62 -3.59 1.65 -6.27
CA CYS A 62 -4.20 0.43 -5.76
C CYS A 62 -3.69 -0.80 -6.51
N LEU A 63 -3.54 -0.74 -7.84
CA LEU A 63 -2.95 -1.82 -8.62
C LEU A 63 -1.52 -2.11 -8.15
N TYR A 64 -0.72 -1.05 -7.97
CA TYR A 64 0.66 -1.21 -7.53
C TYR A 64 0.75 -1.83 -6.14
N VAL A 65 0.07 -1.25 -5.16
CA VAL A 65 0.05 -1.76 -3.78
C VAL A 65 -0.55 -3.17 -3.72
N ALA A 66 -1.57 -3.48 -4.52
CA ALA A 66 -2.17 -4.81 -4.56
C ALA A 66 -1.23 -5.88 -5.13
N ALA A 67 -0.55 -5.60 -6.24
CA ALA A 67 0.44 -6.51 -6.82
C ALA A 67 1.60 -6.79 -5.85
N GLU A 68 2.09 -5.74 -5.19
CA GLU A 68 3.17 -5.83 -4.22
C GLU A 68 2.76 -6.61 -2.95
N PHE A 69 1.53 -6.42 -2.45
CA PHE A 69 1.02 -7.21 -1.34
C PHE A 69 0.69 -8.65 -1.73
N GLY A 70 0.18 -8.89 -2.94
CA GLY A 70 0.01 -10.23 -3.48
C GLY A 70 1.34 -10.99 -3.51
N THR A 71 2.41 -10.32 -3.96
CA THR A 71 3.78 -10.86 -3.96
C THR A 71 4.30 -11.10 -2.54
N LEU A 72 4.10 -10.14 -1.62
CA LEU A 72 4.46 -10.30 -0.21
C LEU A 72 3.79 -11.54 0.41
N PHE A 73 2.51 -11.74 0.14
CA PHE A 73 1.77 -12.89 0.67
C PHE A 73 2.16 -14.20 -0.04
N SER A 74 2.55 -14.14 -1.31
CA SER A 74 3.10 -15.30 -2.02
C SER A 74 4.34 -15.85 -1.30
N PHE A 75 5.15 -14.99 -0.65
CA PHE A 75 6.28 -15.47 0.13
C PHE A 75 5.90 -16.45 1.25
N PHE A 76 4.70 -16.38 1.83
CA PHE A 76 4.24 -17.37 2.81
C PHE A 76 4.20 -18.80 2.27
N ALA A 77 3.94 -18.96 0.97
CA ALA A 77 3.99 -20.25 0.29
C ALA A 77 5.37 -20.49 -0.35
N ALA A 78 5.94 -19.49 -1.00
CA ALA A 78 7.17 -19.60 -1.76
C ALA A 78 8.41 -19.85 -0.88
N VAL A 79 8.50 -19.25 0.31
CA VAL A 79 9.68 -19.39 1.18
C VAL A 79 9.80 -20.80 1.75
N PRO A 80 8.78 -21.38 2.41
CA PRO A 80 8.86 -22.77 2.87
C PRO A 80 9.09 -23.76 1.73
N TYR A 81 8.47 -23.53 0.56
CA TYR A 81 8.68 -24.34 -0.63
C TYR A 81 10.14 -24.29 -1.11
N THR A 82 10.67 -23.08 -1.27
CA THR A 82 12.02 -22.84 -1.81
C THR A 82 13.10 -23.32 -0.85
N PHE A 83 13.01 -22.94 0.43
CA PHE A 83 14.02 -23.28 1.43
C PHE A 83 13.95 -24.75 1.85
N GLY A 84 12.76 -25.34 1.89
CA GLY A 84 12.61 -26.78 2.09
C GLY A 84 13.21 -27.57 0.93
N ARG A 85 12.97 -27.16 -0.32
CA ARG A 85 13.45 -27.90 -1.50
C ARG A 85 14.96 -27.74 -1.74
N VAL A 86 15.49 -26.52 -1.64
CA VAL A 86 16.88 -26.21 -1.99
C VAL A 86 17.83 -26.35 -0.80
N TYR A 87 17.41 -25.94 0.39
CA TYR A 87 18.26 -25.88 1.59
C TYR A 87 17.92 -26.93 2.64
N GLN A 88 16.91 -27.78 2.39
CA GLN A 88 16.45 -28.82 3.32
C GLN A 88 16.03 -28.25 4.68
N PHE A 89 15.54 -27.01 4.71
CA PHE A 89 15.04 -26.38 5.93
C PHE A 89 13.72 -27.01 6.37
N SER A 90 13.57 -27.16 7.68
CA SER A 90 12.28 -27.44 8.31
C SER A 90 11.32 -26.24 8.14
N ILE A 91 10.04 -26.48 8.46
CA ILE A 91 9.01 -25.42 8.44
C ILE A 91 9.37 -24.30 9.45
N GLU A 92 9.92 -24.68 10.60
CA GLU A 92 10.32 -23.75 11.67
C GLU A 92 11.48 -22.85 11.23
N GLU A 93 12.52 -23.45 10.63
CA GLU A 93 13.66 -22.70 10.09
C GLU A 93 13.25 -21.80 8.93
N SER A 94 12.36 -22.26 8.05
CA SER A 94 11.77 -21.44 7.00
C SER A 94 10.97 -20.26 7.57
N GLY A 95 10.33 -20.44 8.73
CA GLY A 95 9.67 -19.38 9.49
C GLY A 95 10.63 -18.28 9.94
N LEU A 96 11.86 -18.63 10.34
CA LEU A 96 12.88 -17.66 10.75
C LEU A 96 13.33 -16.75 9.60
N VAL A 97 13.29 -17.23 8.36
CA VAL A 97 13.64 -16.42 7.17
C VAL A 97 12.72 -15.19 7.03
N PHE A 98 11.48 -15.24 7.55
CA PHE A 98 10.58 -14.08 7.55
C PHE A 98 11.06 -12.92 8.44
N LEU A 99 12.02 -13.15 9.36
CA LEU A 99 12.68 -12.05 10.09
C LEU A 99 13.38 -11.08 9.13
N SER A 100 13.82 -11.54 7.96
CA SER A 100 14.35 -10.66 6.91
C SER A 100 13.34 -9.59 6.48
N ILE A 101 12.05 -9.94 6.40
CA ILE A 101 10.99 -8.96 6.06
C ILE A 101 10.87 -7.91 7.15
N VAL A 102 10.99 -8.31 8.44
CA VAL A 102 10.96 -7.36 9.56
C VAL A 102 12.11 -6.37 9.48
N ILE A 103 13.32 -6.85 9.18
CA ILE A 103 14.50 -6.00 8.98
C ILE A 103 14.26 -5.02 7.81
N GLY A 104 13.74 -5.51 6.68
CA GLY A 104 13.41 -4.68 5.53
C GLY A 104 12.39 -3.60 5.86
N CYS A 105 11.35 -3.92 6.64
CA CYS A 105 10.38 -2.96 7.13
C CYS A 105 11.01 -1.90 8.04
N ILE A 106 11.92 -2.27 8.95
CA ILE A 106 12.62 -1.29 9.80
C ILE A 106 13.44 -0.32 8.94
N LEU A 107 14.19 -0.84 7.97
CA LEU A 107 14.96 -0.01 7.04
C LEU A 107 14.05 0.89 6.18
N GLY A 108 12.88 0.38 5.77
CA GLY A 108 11.91 1.14 4.99
C GLY A 108 11.33 2.29 5.81
N LEU A 109 11.02 2.05 7.08
CA LEU A 109 10.56 3.10 8.00
C LEU A 109 11.61 4.19 8.17
N VAL A 110 12.88 3.81 8.40
CA VAL A 110 14.00 4.76 8.48
C VAL A 110 14.08 5.58 7.18
N THR A 111 13.98 4.94 6.03
CA THR A 111 14.04 5.61 4.71
C THR A 111 12.91 6.63 4.54
N VAL A 112 11.67 6.27 4.93
CA VAL A 112 10.52 7.17 4.88
C VAL A 112 10.74 8.38 5.81
N ILE A 113 11.24 8.16 7.03
CA ILE A 113 11.53 9.24 7.99
C ILE A 113 12.62 10.18 7.45
N LEU A 114 13.71 9.62 6.90
CA LEU A 114 14.78 10.41 6.31
C LEU A 114 14.26 11.25 5.14
N CYS A 115 13.45 10.67 4.26
CA CYS A 115 12.82 11.41 3.16
C CYS A 115 11.88 12.52 3.67
N ASP A 116 11.10 12.27 4.73
CA ASP A 116 10.24 13.29 5.34
C ASP A 116 11.06 14.48 5.86
N VAL A 117 12.11 14.19 6.65
CA VAL A 117 12.94 15.20 7.29
C VAL A 117 13.78 15.99 6.28
N PHE A 118 14.45 15.31 5.36
CA PHE A 118 15.43 15.94 4.47
C PHE A 118 14.83 16.50 3.17
N LEU A 119 13.80 15.86 2.62
CA LEU A 119 13.22 16.23 1.32
C LEU A 119 11.88 16.95 1.51
N TYR A 120 10.93 16.31 2.20
CA TYR A 120 9.57 16.84 2.30
C TYR A 120 9.52 18.14 3.10
N ARG A 121 10.05 18.18 4.34
CA ARG A 121 10.00 19.39 5.19
C ARG A 121 10.74 20.58 4.57
N LYS A 122 11.87 20.33 3.92
CA LYS A 122 12.66 21.37 3.24
C LYS A 122 11.88 22.00 2.08
N GLN A 123 11.11 21.20 1.36
CA GLN A 123 10.30 21.67 0.24
C GLN A 123 8.97 22.26 0.70
N ALA A 124 8.38 21.71 1.77
CA ALA A 124 7.17 22.22 2.42
C ALA A 124 7.36 23.64 2.97
N GLY A 125 8.56 23.99 3.44
CA GLY A 125 8.87 25.35 3.88
C GLY A 125 8.90 26.41 2.77
N LYS A 126 8.83 26.01 1.49
CA LYS A 126 8.81 26.93 0.35
C LYS A 126 7.41 27.30 -0.13
N TYR A 127 6.38 26.61 0.35
CA TYR A 127 4.99 26.87 -0.02
C TYR A 127 4.22 27.47 1.15
N PRO A 128 3.14 28.23 0.88
CA PRO A 128 2.24 28.69 1.92
C PRO A 128 1.68 27.52 2.75
N PRO A 129 1.29 27.78 4.02
CA PRO A 129 0.63 26.78 4.85
C PRO A 129 -0.55 26.12 4.10
N HIS A 130 -0.63 24.79 4.13
CA HIS A 130 -1.66 23.99 3.46
C HIS A 130 -1.65 24.01 1.91
N GLN A 131 -0.58 24.49 1.29
CA GLN A 131 -0.41 24.47 -0.18
C GLN A 131 0.73 23.59 -0.69
N ASN A 132 1.18 22.62 0.11
CA ASN A 132 2.25 21.73 -0.29
C ASN A 132 1.78 20.75 -1.37
N PRO A 133 2.48 20.65 -2.52
CA PRO A 133 2.19 19.64 -3.53
C PRO A 133 2.31 18.22 -2.95
N PRO A 134 1.27 17.37 -3.06
CA PRO A 134 1.29 16.00 -2.55
C PRO A 134 2.39 15.14 -3.22
N GLU A 135 2.83 15.52 -4.42
CA GLU A 135 3.84 14.81 -5.20
C GLU A 135 5.16 14.64 -4.42
N HIS A 136 5.51 15.58 -3.54
CA HIS A 136 6.70 15.46 -2.68
C HIS A 136 6.63 14.31 -1.66
N ARG A 137 5.45 13.71 -1.44
CA ARG A 137 5.31 12.48 -0.64
C ARG A 137 5.80 11.24 -1.36
N LEU A 138 6.01 11.29 -2.68
CA LEU A 138 6.37 10.14 -3.51
C LEU A 138 7.87 9.79 -3.48
N TYR A 139 8.74 10.63 -2.91
CA TYR A 139 10.19 10.35 -2.88
C TYR A 139 10.55 8.96 -2.31
N PRO A 140 9.98 8.50 -1.17
CA PRO A 140 10.27 7.15 -0.67
C PRO A 140 9.80 6.07 -1.66
N SER A 141 8.63 6.23 -2.29
CA SER A 141 8.14 5.25 -3.27
C SER A 141 9.00 5.21 -4.53
N MET A 142 9.56 6.33 -4.99
CA MET A 142 10.47 6.34 -6.14
C MET A 142 11.75 5.54 -5.85
N ILE A 143 12.31 5.71 -4.65
CA ILE A 143 13.49 4.97 -4.19
C ILE A 143 13.14 3.48 -3.99
N GLY A 144 12.04 3.20 -3.29
CA GLY A 144 11.57 1.85 -3.00
C GLY A 144 11.16 1.06 -4.24
N SER A 145 10.65 1.73 -5.27
CA SER A 145 10.21 1.11 -6.54
C SER A 145 11.33 0.37 -7.27
N ILE A 146 12.57 0.78 -7.06
CA ILE A 146 13.76 0.14 -7.65
C ILE A 146 14.14 -1.11 -6.84
N GLY A 147 13.98 -1.07 -5.51
CA GLY A 147 14.30 -2.21 -4.63
C GLY A 147 13.40 -3.42 -4.84
N LEU A 148 12.14 -3.19 -5.22
CA LEU A 148 11.15 -4.24 -5.44
C LEU A 148 11.57 -5.28 -6.50
N PRO A 149 11.81 -4.89 -7.77
CA PRO A 149 12.27 -5.85 -8.77
C PRO A 149 13.67 -6.40 -8.44
N ILE A 150 14.57 -5.58 -7.88
CA ILE A 150 15.90 -6.06 -7.45
C ILE A 150 15.77 -7.21 -6.46
N GLY A 151 14.93 -7.07 -5.42
CA GLY A 151 14.70 -8.11 -4.43
C GLY A 151 14.10 -9.38 -5.04
N LEU A 152 13.16 -9.25 -5.99
CA LEU A 152 12.51 -10.40 -6.62
C LEU A 152 13.43 -11.16 -7.57
N PHE A 153 14.16 -10.46 -8.43
CA PHE A 153 15.14 -11.09 -9.31
C PHE A 153 16.30 -11.68 -8.51
N TRP A 154 16.81 -10.97 -7.50
CA TRP A 154 17.83 -11.50 -6.61
C TRP A 154 17.33 -12.79 -5.94
N PHE A 155 16.15 -12.78 -5.34
CA PHE A 155 15.58 -13.97 -4.70
C PHE A 155 15.50 -15.16 -5.67
N GLY A 156 14.89 -14.96 -6.84
CA GLY A 156 14.70 -16.02 -7.83
C GLY A 156 16.00 -16.67 -8.29
N TRP A 157 17.03 -15.87 -8.58
CA TRP A 157 18.27 -16.38 -9.16
C TRP A 157 19.31 -16.84 -8.13
N THR A 158 19.13 -16.49 -6.86
CA THR A 158 20.03 -16.90 -5.78
C THR A 158 19.51 -18.05 -4.92
N ALA A 159 18.21 -18.34 -4.99
CA ALA A 159 17.60 -19.50 -4.35
C ALA A 159 17.89 -20.80 -5.13
N ARG A 160 19.16 -21.18 -5.21
CA ARG A 160 19.62 -22.40 -5.89
C ARG A 160 20.72 -23.11 -5.11
N GLU A 161 20.90 -24.39 -5.41
CA GLU A 161 21.97 -25.20 -4.86
C GLU A 161 23.34 -24.55 -5.16
N GLY A 162 24.20 -24.44 -4.14
CA GLY A 162 25.53 -23.84 -4.25
C GLY A 162 25.63 -22.35 -3.86
N ILE A 163 24.51 -21.65 -3.60
CA ILE A 163 24.52 -20.30 -3.01
C ILE A 163 23.98 -20.38 -1.59
N SER A 164 24.62 -19.69 -0.64
CA SER A 164 24.18 -19.66 0.77
C SER A 164 22.74 -19.16 0.91
N TRP A 165 21.97 -19.81 1.79
CA TRP A 165 20.59 -19.45 2.16
C TRP A 165 20.43 -17.98 2.59
N ALA A 166 21.52 -17.37 3.09
CA ALA A 166 21.53 -15.97 3.50
C ALA A 166 21.32 -15.00 2.33
N SER A 167 21.67 -15.39 1.09
CA SER A 167 21.50 -14.56 -0.10
C SER A 167 20.03 -14.34 -0.47
N PRO A 168 19.19 -15.37 -0.68
CA PRO A 168 17.75 -15.18 -0.89
C PRO A 168 17.07 -14.55 0.33
N ALA A 169 17.55 -14.82 1.55
CA ALA A 169 17.05 -14.14 2.75
C ALA A 169 17.34 -12.63 2.72
N ALA A 170 18.53 -12.20 2.25
CA ALA A 170 18.88 -10.79 2.08
C ALA A 170 18.06 -10.12 0.97
N ALA A 171 17.77 -10.86 -0.11
CA ALA A 171 16.89 -10.37 -1.18
C ALA A 171 15.50 -9.99 -0.67
N MET A 172 14.94 -10.77 0.27
CA MET A 172 13.67 -10.46 0.93
C MET A 172 13.72 -9.17 1.75
N ILE A 173 14.88 -8.80 2.32
CA ILE A 173 15.07 -7.51 3.02
C ILE A 173 14.86 -6.35 2.03
N VAL A 174 15.50 -6.44 0.86
CA VAL A 174 15.41 -5.39 -0.18
C VAL A 174 13.98 -5.26 -0.72
N PHE A 175 13.31 -6.39 -0.96
CA PHE A 175 11.91 -6.40 -1.35
C PHE A 175 11.02 -5.75 -0.26
N ALA A 176 11.12 -6.19 0.99
CA ALA A 176 10.28 -5.67 2.07
C ALA A 176 10.52 -4.17 2.33
N TRP A 177 11.77 -3.72 2.22
CA TRP A 177 12.14 -2.31 2.26
C TRP A 177 11.41 -1.50 1.17
N GLY A 178 11.47 -1.96 -0.08
CA GLY A 178 10.80 -1.31 -1.20
C GLY A 178 9.27 -1.30 -1.04
N ASN A 179 8.70 -2.42 -0.61
CA ASN A 179 7.27 -2.61 -0.39
C ASN A 179 6.74 -1.63 0.65
N LEU A 180 7.42 -1.49 1.80
CA LEU A 180 7.03 -0.56 2.84
C LEU A 180 7.15 0.89 2.38
N CYS A 181 8.25 1.26 1.70
CA CYS A 181 8.45 2.60 1.16
C CYS A 181 7.32 3.00 0.20
N VAL A 182 6.95 2.11 -0.73
CA VAL A 182 5.83 2.33 -1.66
C VAL A 182 4.51 2.44 -0.91
N PHE A 183 4.22 1.52 0.01
CA PHE A 183 2.96 1.51 0.75
C PHE A 183 2.74 2.79 1.57
N VAL A 184 3.72 3.19 2.38
CA VAL A 184 3.58 4.37 3.25
C VAL A 184 3.48 5.65 2.43
N SER A 185 4.34 5.79 1.42
CA SER A 185 4.38 6.97 0.55
C SER A 185 3.10 7.15 -0.26
N THR A 186 2.53 6.07 -0.80
CA THR A 186 1.27 6.12 -1.56
C THR A 186 0.06 6.41 -0.66
N MET A 187 0.03 5.90 0.57
CA MET A 187 -1.03 6.24 1.54
C MET A 187 -0.97 7.72 1.94
N GLN A 188 0.21 8.27 2.15
CA GLN A 188 0.41 9.70 2.40
C GLN A 188 -0.03 10.53 1.18
N TYR A 189 0.35 10.11 -0.03
CA TYR A 189 -0.05 10.77 -1.26
C TYR A 189 -1.58 10.80 -1.46
N ILE A 190 -2.29 9.69 -1.23
CA ILE A 190 -3.77 9.65 -1.29
C ILE A 190 -4.38 10.61 -0.28
N THR A 191 -3.84 10.64 0.94
CA THR A 191 -4.33 11.50 2.02
C THR A 191 -4.15 12.98 1.69
N ASP A 192 -3.02 13.34 1.08
CA ASP A 192 -2.72 14.73 0.71
C ASP A 192 -3.35 15.14 -0.64
N THR A 193 -3.79 14.19 -1.48
CA THR A 193 -4.40 14.47 -2.80
C THR A 193 -5.92 14.67 -2.74
N TYR A 194 -6.61 13.91 -1.89
CA TYR A 194 -8.07 13.93 -1.79
C TYR A 194 -8.54 14.63 -0.52
N HIS A 195 -9.76 15.18 -0.53
CA HIS A 195 -10.37 15.80 0.65
C HIS A 195 -11.59 15.04 1.20
N GLY A 196 -11.85 15.25 2.50
CA GLY A 196 -13.07 14.80 3.17
C GLY A 196 -13.33 13.30 3.03
N ASN A 197 -14.56 12.95 2.67
CA ASN A 197 -15.00 11.55 2.58
C ASN A 197 -14.38 10.78 1.39
N VAL A 198 -13.70 11.46 0.46
CA VAL A 198 -13.03 10.84 -0.70
C VAL A 198 -11.78 10.08 -0.25
N VAL A 199 -11.01 10.62 0.71
CA VAL A 199 -9.83 9.97 1.29
C VAL A 199 -10.19 8.61 1.88
N ALA A 200 -11.26 8.58 2.70
CA ALA A 200 -11.74 7.34 3.31
C ALA A 200 -12.14 6.31 2.25
N SER A 201 -12.78 6.75 1.17
CA SER A 201 -13.21 5.87 0.09
C SER A 201 -12.02 5.33 -0.73
N ALA A 202 -11.02 6.16 -1.01
CA ALA A 202 -9.78 5.77 -1.68
C ALA A 202 -8.95 4.81 -0.82
N ALA A 203 -8.86 5.04 0.50
CA ALA A 203 -8.19 4.15 1.43
C ALA A 203 -8.92 2.79 1.53
N SER A 204 -10.25 2.78 1.50
CA SER A 204 -11.04 1.55 1.40
C SER A 204 -10.80 0.82 0.09
N ALA A 205 -10.72 1.53 -1.04
CA ALA A 205 -10.42 0.94 -2.35
C ALA A 205 -9.05 0.25 -2.34
N ASN A 206 -8.05 0.94 -1.79
CA ASN A 206 -6.72 0.38 -1.62
C ASN A 206 -6.73 -0.86 -0.72
N SER A 207 -7.44 -0.81 0.41
CA SER A 207 -7.54 -1.95 1.32
C SER A 207 -8.22 -3.15 0.65
N LEU A 208 -9.30 -2.91 -0.09
CA LEU A 208 -10.02 -3.96 -0.82
C LEU A 208 -9.12 -4.64 -1.86
N ALA A 209 -8.46 -3.85 -2.72
CA ALA A 209 -7.56 -4.37 -3.73
C ALA A 209 -6.39 -5.13 -3.10
N ARG A 210 -5.77 -4.54 -2.07
CA ARG A 210 -4.63 -5.10 -1.34
C ARG A 210 -4.94 -6.45 -0.72
N TYR A 211 -6.02 -6.55 0.06
CA TYR A 211 -6.39 -7.80 0.71
C TYR A 211 -6.97 -8.83 -0.27
N GLY A 212 -7.63 -8.38 -1.34
CA GLY A 212 -8.07 -9.26 -2.43
C GLY A 212 -6.88 -9.98 -3.06
N PHE A 213 -5.85 -9.23 -3.48
CA PHE A 213 -4.65 -9.82 -4.08
C PHE A 213 -3.85 -10.66 -3.07
N ALA A 214 -3.69 -10.17 -1.84
CA ALA A 214 -3.02 -10.91 -0.77
C ALA A 214 -3.68 -12.27 -0.48
N GLY A 215 -5.01 -12.37 -0.59
CA GLY A 215 -5.73 -13.63 -0.42
C GLY A 215 -5.66 -14.56 -1.63
N VAL A 216 -5.66 -14.02 -2.84
CA VAL A 216 -5.70 -14.82 -4.08
C VAL A 216 -4.32 -15.38 -4.45
N PHE A 217 -3.25 -14.61 -4.27
CA PHE A 217 -1.91 -14.98 -4.73
C PHE A 217 -1.37 -16.29 -4.13
N PRO A 218 -1.47 -16.53 -2.81
CA PRO A 218 -1.03 -17.78 -2.20
C PRO A 218 -1.72 -19.03 -2.77
N LEU A 219 -2.97 -18.92 -3.26
CA LEU A 219 -3.76 -20.06 -3.75
C LEU A 219 -3.12 -20.75 -4.96
N PHE A 220 -2.36 -20.01 -5.77
CA PHE A 220 -1.68 -20.54 -6.95
C PHE A 220 -0.16 -20.50 -6.85
N THR A 221 0.42 -19.95 -5.77
CA THR A 221 1.88 -19.77 -5.66
C THR A 221 2.63 -21.09 -5.77
N ILE A 222 2.24 -22.14 -5.04
CA ILE A 222 2.94 -23.43 -5.12
C ILE A 222 2.87 -24.02 -6.53
N GLN A 223 1.70 -24.00 -7.15
CA GLN A 223 1.50 -24.50 -8.52
C GLN A 223 2.35 -23.72 -9.55
N MET A 224 2.49 -22.41 -9.35
CA MET A 224 3.34 -21.55 -10.16
C MET A 224 4.82 -21.92 -10.01
N TYR A 225 5.29 -22.10 -8.77
CA TYR A 225 6.67 -22.47 -8.48
C TYR A 225 7.02 -23.89 -8.94
N GLU A 226 6.08 -24.84 -8.88
CA GLU A 226 6.26 -26.20 -9.38
C GLU A 226 6.38 -26.27 -10.91
N LYS A 227 5.58 -25.47 -11.63
CA LYS A 227 5.57 -25.49 -13.10
C LYS A 227 6.67 -24.65 -13.74
N LEU A 228 6.96 -23.48 -13.18
CA LEU A 228 7.94 -22.54 -13.75
C LEU A 228 9.34 -22.73 -13.16
N GLY A 229 9.46 -23.29 -11.96
CA GLY A 229 10.69 -23.23 -11.18
C GLY A 229 10.77 -21.97 -10.33
N ILE A 230 11.64 -21.99 -9.32
CA ILE A 230 11.80 -20.92 -8.32
C ILE A 230 12.30 -19.62 -8.99
N ASP A 231 13.22 -19.76 -9.93
CA ASP A 231 13.86 -18.70 -10.70
C ASP A 231 12.85 -17.95 -11.57
N TRP A 232 12.11 -18.65 -12.42
CA TRP A 232 11.14 -18.05 -13.33
C TRP A 232 9.87 -17.59 -12.61
N ALA A 233 9.38 -18.31 -11.60
CA ALA A 233 8.23 -17.87 -10.82
C ALA A 233 8.50 -16.54 -10.10
N SER A 234 9.69 -16.40 -9.50
CA SER A 234 10.09 -15.15 -8.85
C SER A 234 10.40 -14.05 -9.87
N SER A 235 10.97 -14.39 -11.03
CA SER A 235 11.22 -13.44 -12.12
C SER A 235 9.92 -12.90 -12.72
N LEU A 236 8.87 -13.72 -12.84
CA LEU A 236 7.54 -13.29 -13.28
C LEU A 236 6.99 -12.18 -12.38
N LEU A 237 7.05 -12.38 -11.05
CA LEU A 237 6.67 -11.36 -10.07
C LEU A 237 7.58 -10.14 -10.19
N GLY A 238 8.88 -10.33 -10.41
CA GLY A 238 9.85 -9.28 -10.67
C GLY A 238 9.53 -8.43 -11.91
N PHE A 239 9.07 -9.05 -13.00
CA PHE A 239 8.64 -8.33 -14.20
C PHE A 239 7.36 -7.52 -13.96
N VAL A 240 6.42 -8.02 -13.15
CA VAL A 240 5.24 -7.25 -12.73
C VAL A 240 5.67 -6.03 -11.91
N ALA A 241 6.56 -6.21 -10.92
CA ALA A 241 7.11 -5.11 -10.14
C ALA A 241 7.86 -4.10 -11.03
N LEU A 242 8.62 -4.58 -12.03
CA LEU A 242 9.33 -3.73 -12.99
C LEU A 242 8.38 -2.94 -13.90
N ALA A 243 7.27 -3.54 -14.33
CA ALA A 243 6.24 -2.87 -15.12
C ALA A 243 5.53 -1.77 -14.32
N LEU A 244 5.40 -1.95 -13.01
CA LEU A 244 4.78 -1.00 -12.09
C LEU A 244 5.77 0.02 -11.51
N LEU A 245 7.09 -0.21 -11.64
CA LEU A 245 8.15 0.70 -11.18
C LEU A 245 7.96 2.14 -11.69
N PRO A 246 7.57 2.42 -12.95
CA PRO A 246 7.40 3.80 -13.41
C PRO A 246 6.24 4.54 -12.74
N VAL A 247 5.31 3.86 -12.06
CA VAL A 247 4.08 4.48 -11.55
C VAL A 247 4.35 5.67 -10.60
N PRO A 248 5.19 5.56 -9.56
CA PRO A 248 5.52 6.71 -8.71
C PRO A 248 6.18 7.87 -9.46
N TRP A 249 7.03 7.55 -10.44
CA TRP A 249 7.75 8.55 -11.25
C TRP A 249 6.78 9.32 -12.16
N VAL A 250 5.85 8.62 -12.78
CA VAL A 250 4.79 9.19 -13.60
C VAL A 250 3.86 10.05 -12.75
N LEU A 251 3.44 9.56 -11.57
CA LEU A 251 2.61 10.34 -10.64
C LEU A 251 3.34 11.58 -10.11
N PHE A 252 4.65 11.50 -9.88
CA PHE A 252 5.46 12.65 -9.48
C PHE A 252 5.53 13.73 -10.57
N LYS A 253 5.79 13.32 -11.82
CA LYS A 253 5.97 14.27 -12.93
C LYS A 253 4.66 14.80 -13.52
N TYR A 254 3.65 13.94 -13.63
CA TYR A 254 2.37 14.24 -14.28
C TYR A 254 1.21 14.38 -13.29
N GLY A 255 1.47 14.31 -11.98
CA GLY A 255 0.47 14.44 -10.91
C GLY A 255 -0.52 15.60 -11.12
N PRO A 256 -0.08 16.84 -11.41
CA PRO A 256 -0.99 17.96 -11.65
C PRO A 256 -1.93 17.75 -12.85
N ILE A 257 -1.42 17.19 -13.95
CA ILE A 257 -2.20 16.93 -15.18
C ILE A 257 -3.19 15.79 -14.95
N ILE A 258 -2.79 14.75 -14.22
CA ILE A 258 -3.66 13.60 -13.91
C ILE A 258 -4.75 14.03 -12.91
N ARG A 259 -4.41 14.88 -11.93
CA ARG A 259 -5.38 15.47 -10.98
C ARG A 259 -6.40 16.35 -11.69
N ALA A 260 -5.99 17.15 -12.67
CA ALA A 260 -6.89 17.98 -13.47
C ALA A 260 -7.94 17.17 -14.27
N LYS A 261 -7.71 15.86 -14.46
CA LYS A 261 -8.65 14.93 -15.13
C LYS A 261 -9.50 14.12 -14.14
N SER A 262 -9.30 14.27 -12.83
CA SER A 262 -10.09 13.55 -11.81
C SER A 262 -11.51 14.10 -11.72
N SER A 263 -12.50 13.21 -11.56
CA SER A 263 -13.90 13.61 -11.37
C SER A 263 -14.27 13.89 -9.91
N TYR A 264 -13.32 13.76 -8.97
CA TYR A 264 -13.53 14.01 -7.54
C TYR A 264 -12.81 15.28 -7.08
N GLU A 265 -13.19 15.79 -5.90
CA GLU A 265 -12.52 16.91 -5.25
C GLU A 265 -11.07 16.56 -4.89
N THR A 266 -10.16 16.80 -5.84
CA THR A 266 -8.73 16.84 -5.61
C THR A 266 -8.33 18.24 -5.14
N VAL A 267 -7.25 18.36 -4.36
CA VAL A 267 -6.67 19.69 -4.10
C VAL A 267 -6.43 20.38 -5.45
N GLN A 268 -6.77 21.66 -5.62
CA GLN A 268 -6.34 22.45 -6.76
C GLN A 268 -5.41 23.54 -6.23
N PHE A 269 -4.15 23.50 -6.67
CA PHE A 269 -3.22 24.61 -6.43
C PHE A 269 -3.21 25.42 -7.72
N GLY A 270 -3.77 26.63 -7.65
CA GLY A 270 -3.69 27.63 -8.71
C GLY A 270 -2.36 28.35 -8.67
#